data_AF-A0A7S3Q3U3-F1
#
_entry.id   AF-A0A7S3Q3U3-F1
#
_cell.length_a   1.000
_cell.length_b   1.000
_cell.length_c   1.000
_cell.angle_alpha   90.00
_cell.angle_beta   90.00
_cell.angle_gamma   90.00
#
_symmetry.space_group_name_H-M   'P 1'
#
loop_
_entity.id
_entity.type
_entity.pdbx_description
1 polymer ?
#
loop_
_entity_poly.entity_id
_entity_poly.type
_entity_poly.pdbx_seq_one_letter_code
_entity_poly.pdbx_strand_id
1 'polypeptide(L)'
;EYDLMKIELIGFESGLWFEIAYNVGSIDLKITSLDDYSGYWTRVKNSYVGDYPFQTSTDHYPQFSWETVPRWISFRRNPNSGPFTQEDIATIANNNYLSWYGLGRPEDVINMAESIKAINPHYKMLLYWNSESYWGSEIDTFSESYLQDGPGGTGDRPLYDHSNPAMRKWWIDHALFMDSDDAIDGVFADNTRGPATTLKSEMIKDLADTLPADSLKLGNFIRQRDDDGNRFRMNYEEGTYFENQHIGPVNQPDHESIIVSMQLAREASWKQKVVMWNGSRRNCGCFDGIADSDIPPSCVGFINVDDEPRDLIMQDLELSLAEYLMVAEEFSYFGFNVSPDASCERWRWDSSGLPQFQKPLGEPVGPPIRDGNTFARHFEFVSVKIDLETEETTFDWHDTGDFPTAAPFSHSLLPTQAPVSPTQASIAPSDLKIESNVPSQSPSDSTSTTTRILLSASGFDPITSNSICPAQEATAVVIDGSAYTGGPGTIRLYQCTFINDEYDLMKIELIGFESGLWFEIAYNVGSIDLKITSLDDYSGYWTRVKNSYVGDYPFQTSTDHY
;
A
#
# COMPACT_ATOMS: atom_id res chain seq x y z
N GLU A 1 19.31 -5.65 23.54
CA GLU A 1 18.22 -5.28 22.62
C GLU A 1 18.74 -4.26 21.65
N TYR A 2 18.58 -4.55 20.37
CA TYR A 2 18.85 -3.61 19.29
C TYR A 2 17.57 -2.81 19.07
N ASP A 3 17.63 -1.49 19.11
CA ASP A 3 16.43 -0.66 18.99
C ASP A 3 16.15 -0.39 17.51
N LEU A 4 15.10 -1.00 16.96
CA LEU A 4 14.73 -0.86 15.54
C LEU A 4 14.53 0.60 15.13
N MET A 5 14.11 1.47 16.05
CA MET A 5 13.92 2.90 15.81
C MET A 5 15.22 3.66 15.50
N LYS A 6 16.39 3.01 15.63
CA LYS A 6 17.69 3.57 15.27
C LYS A 6 18.20 3.08 13.91
N ILE A 7 17.39 2.33 13.17
CA ILE A 7 17.74 1.78 11.87
C ILE A 7 16.88 2.46 10.81
N GLU A 8 17.49 3.36 10.06
CA GLU A 8 16.84 4.01 8.94
C GLU A 8 17.24 3.31 7.64
N LEU A 9 16.25 2.87 6.87
CA LEU A 9 16.44 2.27 5.55
C LEU A 9 16.18 3.34 4.49
N ILE A 10 17.22 3.82 3.82
CA ILE A 10 17.13 4.93 2.85
C ILE A 10 17.42 4.39 1.45
N GLY A 11 16.57 4.74 0.48
CA GLY A 11 16.82 4.46 -0.94
C GLY A 11 16.57 3.02 -1.38
N PHE A 12 15.85 2.24 -0.59
CA PHE A 12 15.36 0.91 -1.00
C PHE A 12 14.08 1.02 -1.83
N GLU A 13 13.94 0.15 -2.82
CA GLU A 13 12.73 0.06 -3.62
C GLU A 13 11.51 -0.26 -2.74
N SER A 14 10.37 0.32 -3.09
CA SER A 14 9.07 -0.15 -2.60
C SER A 14 8.87 -1.60 -3.08
N GLY A 15 8.25 -2.44 -2.25
CA GLY A 15 8.11 -3.88 -2.58
C GLY A 15 8.98 -4.82 -1.77
N LEU A 16 9.79 -4.31 -0.87
CA LEU A 16 10.68 -5.10 -0.03
C LEU A 16 10.24 -5.13 1.44
N TRP A 17 10.50 -6.25 2.09
CA TRP A 17 10.35 -6.47 3.52
C TRP A 17 11.71 -6.77 4.15
N PHE A 18 12.00 -6.17 5.31
CA PHE A 18 13.28 -6.28 6.00
C PHE A 18 13.12 -6.94 7.36
N GLU A 19 13.99 -7.89 7.66
CA GLU A 19 14.00 -8.64 8.92
C GLU A 19 15.42 -8.66 9.50
N ILE A 20 15.55 -8.31 10.77
CA ILE A 20 16.80 -8.50 11.53
C ILE A 20 16.90 -9.96 11.97
N ALA A 21 17.96 -10.64 11.56
CA ALA A 21 18.27 -11.99 11.98
C ALA A 21 19.51 -11.99 12.88
N TYR A 22 19.34 -12.42 14.14
CA TYR A 22 20.45 -12.57 15.07
C TYR A 22 21.11 -13.94 14.92
N ASN A 23 22.39 -13.92 14.57
CA ASN A 23 23.23 -15.10 14.45
C ASN A 23 24.34 -15.10 15.52
N VAL A 24 24.96 -16.25 15.74
CA VAL A 24 26.09 -16.32 16.68
C VAL A 24 27.25 -15.49 16.14
N GLY A 25 27.43 -14.30 16.72
CA GLY A 25 28.50 -13.36 16.35
C GLY A 25 28.21 -12.44 15.17
N SER A 26 26.97 -12.38 14.67
CA SER A 26 26.55 -11.49 13.58
C SER A 26 25.09 -11.05 13.72
N ILE A 27 24.76 -9.91 13.11
CA ILE A 27 23.40 -9.44 12.90
C ILE A 27 23.26 -9.28 11.39
N ASP A 28 22.33 -10.01 10.81
CA ASP A 28 22.09 -9.98 9.37
C ASP A 28 20.79 -9.24 9.07
N LEU A 29 20.79 -8.48 7.97
CA LEU A 29 19.59 -7.88 7.41
C LEU A 29 19.07 -8.80 6.31
N LYS A 30 17.98 -9.50 6.57
CA LYS A 30 17.31 -10.36 5.60
C LYS A 30 16.32 -9.52 4.81
N ILE A 31 16.40 -9.64 3.48
CA ILE A 31 15.58 -8.89 2.53
C ILE A 31 14.71 -9.90 1.79
N THR A 32 13.40 -9.69 1.79
CA THR A 32 12.43 -10.52 1.09
C THR A 32 11.49 -9.66 0.26
N SER A 33 10.99 -10.20 -0.85
CA SER A 33 9.95 -9.54 -1.65
C SER A 33 8.60 -9.52 -0.90
N LEU A 34 7.75 -8.54 -1.17
CA LEU A 34 6.40 -8.45 -0.60
C LEU A 34 5.46 -9.57 -1.09
N ASP A 35 5.77 -10.23 -2.20
CA ASP A 35 5.04 -11.40 -2.69
C ASP A 35 5.59 -12.73 -2.14
N ASP A 36 6.67 -12.70 -1.35
CA ASP A 36 7.29 -13.90 -0.78
C ASP A 36 6.64 -14.28 0.56
N TYR A 37 5.66 -15.19 0.48
CA TYR A 37 5.01 -15.77 1.66
C TYR A 37 5.73 -17.01 2.22
N SER A 38 6.91 -17.38 1.71
CA SER A 38 7.57 -18.65 2.03
C SER A 38 8.09 -18.76 3.47
N GLY A 39 8.28 -17.61 4.13
CA GLY A 39 8.68 -17.48 5.53
C GLY A 39 7.54 -17.60 6.54
N TYR A 40 6.29 -17.57 6.09
CA TYR A 40 5.13 -17.70 6.98
C TYR A 40 4.79 -19.16 7.28
N TRP A 41 3.93 -19.37 8.28
CA TRP A 41 3.49 -20.69 8.71
C TRP A 41 2.93 -21.52 7.54
N THR A 42 3.06 -22.85 7.66
CA THR A 42 2.91 -23.80 6.55
C THR A 42 1.63 -23.64 5.72
N ARG A 43 0.50 -23.24 6.31
CA ARG A 43 -0.73 -23.01 5.54
C ARG A 43 -0.58 -21.82 4.60
N VAL A 44 -0.17 -20.66 5.12
CA VAL A 44 0.03 -19.44 4.33
C VAL A 44 1.05 -19.71 3.22
N LYS A 45 2.19 -20.29 3.57
CA LYS A 45 3.22 -20.67 2.61
C LYS A 45 2.71 -21.47 1.40
N ASN A 46 1.74 -22.37 1.62
CA ASN A 46 1.25 -23.26 0.58
C ASN A 46 0.02 -22.74 -0.16
N SER A 47 -0.78 -21.87 0.47
CA SER A 47 -1.99 -21.34 -0.16
C SER A 47 -1.78 -19.98 -0.82
N TYR A 48 -0.76 -19.21 -0.43
CA TYR A 48 -0.52 -17.85 -0.93
C TYR A 48 0.44 -17.91 -2.11
N VAL A 49 -0.08 -18.38 -3.25
CA VAL A 49 0.70 -18.67 -4.45
C VAL A 49 0.14 -17.89 -5.63
N GLY A 50 1.04 -17.37 -6.46
CA GLY A 50 0.68 -16.59 -7.64
C GLY A 50 0.78 -15.09 -7.38
N ASP A 51 0.74 -14.35 -8.47
CA ASP A 51 0.90 -12.90 -8.52
C ASP A 51 -0.38 -12.24 -9.04
N TYR A 52 -0.56 -10.95 -8.77
CA TYR A 52 -1.60 -10.11 -9.36
C TYR A 52 -0.99 -8.77 -9.78
N PRO A 53 -1.51 -8.14 -10.86
CA PRO A 53 -0.83 -7.04 -11.51
C PRO A 53 -0.84 -5.76 -10.68
N PHE A 54 0.15 -4.91 -10.96
CA PHE A 54 0.13 -3.49 -10.59
C PHE A 54 -1.07 -2.81 -11.23
N GLN A 55 -1.65 -1.85 -10.52
CA GLN A 55 -2.61 -0.95 -11.12
C GLN A 55 -1.90 -0.06 -12.15
N THR A 56 -2.46 0.05 -13.36
CA THR A 56 -1.90 0.86 -14.44
C THR A 56 -2.63 2.19 -14.66
N SER A 57 -3.79 2.37 -14.02
CA SER A 57 -4.61 3.59 -14.09
C SER A 57 -5.11 3.95 -12.70
N THR A 58 -4.77 5.14 -12.24
CA THR A 58 -5.11 5.65 -10.91
C THR A 58 -5.73 7.06 -10.95
N ASP A 59 -6.01 7.59 -12.14
CA ASP A 59 -6.50 8.97 -12.32
C ASP A 59 -7.87 9.22 -11.66
N HIS A 60 -8.68 8.17 -11.53
CA HIS A 60 -10.01 8.21 -10.91
C HIS A 60 -10.01 7.92 -9.41
N TYR A 61 -8.85 7.58 -8.84
CA TYR A 61 -8.72 7.26 -7.41
C TYR A 61 -9.06 8.46 -6.52
N PRO A 62 -9.37 8.23 -5.23
CA PRO A 62 -9.47 9.33 -4.29
C PRO A 62 -8.16 10.11 -4.25
N GLN A 63 -8.26 11.41 -3.95
CA GLN A 63 -7.06 12.21 -3.72
C GLN A 63 -6.23 11.59 -2.59
N PHE A 64 -4.93 11.85 -2.62
CA PHE A 64 -3.98 11.30 -1.66
C PHE A 64 -2.94 12.37 -1.31
N SER A 65 -2.52 12.41 -0.05
CA SER A 65 -1.48 13.32 0.43
C SER A 65 -0.83 12.76 1.69
N TRP A 66 0.49 12.90 1.79
CA TRP A 66 1.27 12.56 2.98
C TRP A 66 1.32 13.70 4.02
N GLU A 67 0.65 14.83 3.78
CA GLU A 67 0.67 15.96 4.73
C GLU A 67 0.22 15.54 6.13
N THR A 68 -0.86 14.76 6.24
CA THR A 68 -1.32 14.12 7.47
C THR A 68 -1.68 12.67 7.16
N VAL A 69 -2.11 11.90 8.16
CA VAL A 69 -2.62 10.54 7.95
C VAL A 69 -3.76 10.59 6.92
N PRO A 70 -3.66 9.94 5.74
CA PRO A 70 -4.75 9.85 4.78
C PRO A 70 -5.90 9.03 5.35
N ARG A 71 -7.14 9.52 5.22
CA ARG A 71 -8.28 8.94 5.95
C ARG A 71 -9.47 8.58 5.09
N TRP A 72 -10.18 7.55 5.53
CA TRP A 72 -11.49 7.16 5.04
C TRP A 72 -12.43 6.93 6.23
N ILE A 73 -13.74 6.87 5.98
CA ILE A 73 -14.72 6.62 7.04
C ILE A 73 -15.83 5.69 6.57
N SER A 74 -16.21 4.72 7.41
CA SER A 74 -17.48 4.01 7.30
C SER A 74 -18.50 4.67 8.22
N PHE A 75 -19.68 4.99 7.71
CA PHE A 75 -20.77 5.50 8.54
C PHE A 75 -22.11 4.92 8.13
N ARG A 76 -23.02 4.87 9.09
CA ARG A 76 -24.44 4.54 8.93
C ARG A 76 -25.23 5.35 9.95
N ARG A 77 -26.54 5.43 9.77
CA ARG A 77 -27.43 6.04 10.76
C ARG A 77 -28.74 5.30 10.77
N ASN A 78 -29.28 5.09 11.97
CA ASN A 78 -30.62 4.57 12.14
C ASN A 78 -31.61 5.60 11.57
N PRO A 79 -32.48 5.23 10.61
CA PRO A 79 -33.46 6.15 10.05
C PRO A 79 -34.38 6.78 11.11
N ASN A 80 -34.61 6.11 12.23
CA ASN A 80 -35.42 6.61 13.34
C ASN A 80 -34.73 7.72 14.16
N SER A 81 -33.41 7.89 14.02
CA SER A 81 -32.60 8.89 14.72
C SER A 81 -32.52 10.23 13.97
N GLY A 82 -33.34 10.40 12.93
CA GLY A 82 -33.35 11.56 12.05
C GLY A 82 -32.22 11.53 11.01
N PRO A 83 -32.23 12.47 10.05
CA PRO A 83 -31.20 12.58 9.03
C PRO A 83 -29.87 13.05 9.62
N PHE A 84 -28.79 12.90 8.85
CA PHE A 84 -27.52 13.56 9.15
C PHE A 84 -27.68 15.08 9.16
N THR A 85 -27.01 15.74 10.10
CA THR A 85 -26.97 17.20 10.15
C THR A 85 -25.95 17.75 9.15
N GLN A 86 -26.04 19.05 8.84
CA GLN A 86 -25.04 19.71 8.00
C GLN A 86 -23.62 19.64 8.59
N GLU A 87 -23.52 19.65 9.92
CA GLU A 87 -22.24 19.51 10.62
C GLU A 87 -21.67 18.09 10.47
N ASP A 88 -22.52 17.06 10.52
CA ASP A 88 -22.09 15.68 10.28
C ASP A 88 -21.53 15.53 8.86
N ILE A 89 -22.24 16.05 7.86
CA ILE A 89 -21.83 16.03 6.44
C ILE A 89 -20.52 16.80 6.26
N ALA A 90 -20.40 17.99 6.86
CA ALA A 90 -19.18 18.79 6.78
C ALA A 90 -17.97 18.06 7.37
N THR A 91 -18.15 17.37 8.49
CA THR A 91 -17.05 16.62 9.10
C THR A 91 -16.64 15.42 8.26
N ILE A 92 -17.59 14.69 7.68
CA ILE A 92 -17.28 13.60 6.75
C ILE A 92 -16.47 14.12 5.56
N ALA A 93 -16.96 15.20 4.91
CA ALA A 93 -16.38 15.76 3.69
C ALA A 93 -14.98 16.36 3.87
N ASN A 94 -14.72 17.02 5.01
CA ASN A 94 -13.48 17.76 5.25
C ASN A 94 -12.34 16.91 5.81
N ASN A 95 -12.63 15.75 6.40
CA ASN A 95 -11.64 14.98 7.16
C ASN A 95 -11.34 13.60 6.56
N ASN A 96 -11.96 13.25 5.44
CA ASN A 96 -11.81 11.95 4.79
C ASN A 96 -11.79 12.15 3.26
N TYR A 97 -11.16 11.22 2.57
CA TYR A 97 -11.08 11.22 1.10
C TYR A 97 -12.17 10.39 0.45
N LEU A 98 -12.65 9.36 1.17
CA LEU A 98 -13.64 8.43 0.65
C LEU A 98 -14.48 7.77 1.75
N SER A 99 -15.63 7.25 1.34
CA SER A 99 -16.51 6.38 2.13
C SER A 99 -17.38 5.52 1.23
N TRP A 100 -18.14 4.60 1.85
CA TRP A 100 -19.27 3.95 1.21
C TRP A 100 -20.55 4.17 2.01
N TYR A 101 -21.68 4.12 1.31
CA TYR A 101 -23.02 4.17 1.88
C TYR A 101 -24.00 3.40 0.97
N GLY A 102 -24.99 2.67 1.50
CA GLY A 102 -25.80 1.80 0.61
C GLY A 102 -26.82 0.86 1.23
N LEU A 103 -27.45 1.23 2.34
CA LEU A 103 -28.45 0.40 3.03
C LEU A 103 -29.86 1.01 3.01
N GLY A 104 -30.05 2.09 2.25
CA GLY A 104 -31.31 2.82 2.13
C GLY A 104 -31.90 2.74 0.74
N ARG A 105 -32.82 3.64 0.43
CA ARG A 105 -33.33 3.82 -0.94
C ARG A 105 -32.25 4.44 -1.83
N PRO A 106 -32.25 4.16 -3.14
CA PRO A 106 -31.32 4.76 -4.10
C PRO A 106 -31.21 6.29 -3.96
N GLU A 107 -32.34 6.98 -3.86
CA GLU A 107 -32.37 8.44 -3.73
C GLU A 107 -31.69 8.94 -2.45
N ASP A 108 -31.78 8.22 -1.34
CA ASP A 108 -31.14 8.63 -0.08
C ASP A 108 -29.62 8.51 -0.16
N VAL A 109 -29.14 7.48 -0.87
CA VAL A 109 -27.70 7.27 -1.12
C VAL A 109 -27.15 8.39 -2.02
N ILE A 110 -27.84 8.69 -3.12
CA ILE A 110 -27.45 9.77 -4.05
C ILE A 110 -27.48 11.13 -3.34
N ASN A 111 -28.56 11.46 -2.61
CA ASN A 111 -28.67 12.72 -1.88
C ASN A 111 -27.55 12.90 -0.84
N MET A 112 -27.13 11.83 -0.17
CA MET A 112 -26.00 11.86 0.75
C MET A 112 -24.69 12.16 0.01
N ALA A 113 -24.45 11.46 -1.10
CA ALA A 113 -23.28 11.65 -1.95
C ALA A 113 -23.18 13.09 -2.47
N GLU A 114 -24.27 13.63 -3.03
CA GLU A 114 -24.37 15.01 -3.49
C GLU A 114 -24.10 16.02 -2.36
N SER A 115 -24.65 15.77 -1.17
CA SER A 115 -24.48 16.66 -0.02
C SER A 115 -23.02 16.74 0.45
N ILE A 116 -22.30 15.62 0.43
CA ILE A 116 -20.87 15.56 0.75
C ILE A 116 -20.05 16.24 -0.37
N LYS A 117 -20.34 15.93 -1.64
CA LYS A 117 -19.63 16.50 -2.80
C LYS A 117 -19.87 17.99 -2.97
N ALA A 118 -21.00 18.52 -2.50
CA ALA A 118 -21.25 19.96 -2.45
C ALA A 118 -20.26 20.72 -1.56
N ILE A 119 -19.66 20.05 -0.57
CA ILE A 119 -18.61 20.59 0.31
C ILE A 119 -17.22 20.26 -0.26
N ASN A 120 -17.02 19.00 -0.67
CA ASN A 120 -15.76 18.52 -1.24
C ASN A 120 -16.01 17.79 -2.58
N PRO A 121 -15.90 18.48 -3.74
CA PRO A 121 -16.14 17.89 -5.05
C PRO A 121 -15.19 16.75 -5.44
N HIS A 122 -14.08 16.58 -4.72
CA HIS A 122 -13.09 15.52 -4.96
C HIS A 122 -13.31 14.29 -4.08
N TYR A 123 -14.27 14.35 -3.15
CA TYR A 123 -14.60 13.22 -2.29
C TYR A 123 -15.14 12.05 -3.09
N LYS A 124 -14.67 10.83 -2.79
CA LYS A 124 -15.14 9.61 -3.46
C LYS A 124 -16.22 8.91 -2.64
N MET A 125 -17.40 8.75 -3.21
CA MET A 125 -18.53 8.06 -2.60
C MET A 125 -18.81 6.75 -3.34
N LEU A 126 -18.77 5.63 -2.62
CA LEU A 126 -19.05 4.30 -3.18
C LEU A 126 -20.43 3.81 -2.75
N LEU A 127 -21.12 3.10 -3.64
CA LEU A 127 -22.28 2.30 -3.24
C LEU A 127 -21.83 1.12 -2.36
N TYR A 128 -22.28 1.05 -1.12
CA TYR A 128 -22.18 -0.20 -0.34
C TYR A 128 -23.12 -1.25 -0.92
N TRP A 129 -22.60 -2.41 -1.31
CA TRP A 129 -23.39 -3.46 -1.94
C TRP A 129 -23.00 -4.86 -1.43
N ASN A 130 -23.86 -5.47 -0.61
CA ASN A 130 -23.59 -6.78 -0.03
C ASN A 130 -23.79 -7.90 -1.05
N SER A 131 -22.82 -8.80 -1.17
CA SER A 131 -22.82 -9.88 -2.17
C SER A 131 -23.52 -11.15 -1.72
N GLU A 132 -23.93 -11.27 -0.44
CA GLU A 132 -24.41 -12.53 0.14
C GLU A 132 -25.77 -12.39 0.86
N SER A 133 -25.94 -11.37 1.69
CA SER A 133 -27.13 -11.15 2.49
C SER A 133 -27.96 -9.98 1.94
N TYR A 134 -29.28 -10.15 1.90
CA TYR A 134 -30.19 -9.05 1.61
C TYR A 134 -30.46 -8.23 2.90
N TRP A 135 -30.17 -6.93 2.83
CA TRP A 135 -30.29 -6.03 3.98
C TRP A 135 -31.64 -5.32 4.09
N GLY A 136 -32.61 -5.67 3.23
CA GLY A 136 -33.93 -5.06 3.25
C GLY A 136 -33.98 -3.68 2.58
N SER A 137 -33.00 -3.37 1.72
CA SER A 137 -32.98 -2.10 0.98
C SER A 137 -34.25 -1.94 0.16
N GLU A 138 -34.93 -0.81 0.32
CA GLU A 138 -36.18 -0.50 -0.39
C GLU A 138 -35.89 -0.18 -1.86
N ILE A 139 -35.84 -1.22 -2.70
CA ILE A 139 -35.54 -1.13 -4.14
C ILE A 139 -36.72 -1.73 -4.91
N ASP A 140 -37.42 -0.91 -5.69
CA ASP A 140 -38.66 -1.30 -6.39
C ASP A 140 -38.52 -2.49 -7.34
N THR A 141 -37.31 -2.74 -7.86
CA THR A 141 -37.03 -3.83 -8.80
C THR A 141 -36.68 -5.16 -8.12
N PHE A 142 -36.59 -5.19 -6.79
CA PHE A 142 -36.27 -6.38 -6.02
C PHE A 142 -37.42 -7.41 -6.06
N SER A 143 -37.06 -8.69 -5.99
CA SER A 143 -38.01 -9.80 -5.87
C SER A 143 -37.60 -10.74 -4.74
N GLU A 144 -38.53 -11.07 -3.86
CA GLU A 144 -38.35 -12.11 -2.82
C GLU A 144 -37.94 -13.48 -3.43
N SER A 145 -38.26 -13.74 -4.70
CA SER A 145 -37.81 -14.95 -5.42
C SER A 145 -36.30 -15.02 -5.66
N TYR A 146 -35.57 -13.96 -5.33
CA TYR A 146 -34.12 -13.88 -5.39
C TYR A 146 -33.44 -14.41 -4.13
N LEU A 147 -34.21 -14.80 -3.11
CA LEU A 147 -33.70 -15.25 -1.82
C LEU A 147 -33.80 -16.76 -1.68
N GLN A 148 -32.89 -17.33 -0.88
CA GLN A 148 -32.98 -18.71 -0.43
C GLN A 148 -34.06 -18.87 0.65
N ASP A 149 -34.62 -20.07 0.77
CA ASP A 149 -35.55 -20.38 1.86
C ASP A 149 -34.84 -20.39 3.22
N GLY A 150 -35.36 -19.59 4.16
CA GLY A 150 -34.90 -19.55 5.56
C GLY A 150 -33.78 -18.54 5.84
N PRO A 151 -33.55 -18.21 7.12
CA PRO A 151 -32.45 -17.33 7.51
C PRO A 151 -31.11 -18.06 7.38
N GLY A 152 -30.05 -17.31 7.09
CA GLY A 152 -28.69 -17.88 7.03
C GLY A 152 -27.57 -16.85 6.84
N GLY A 153 -27.91 -15.59 6.58
CA GLY A 153 -26.97 -14.49 6.43
C GLY A 153 -26.64 -13.78 7.72
N THR A 154 -25.87 -12.70 7.61
CA THR A 154 -25.42 -11.90 8.74
C THR A 154 -26.61 -11.38 9.54
N GLY A 155 -26.67 -11.72 10.84
CA GLY A 155 -27.77 -11.34 11.74
C GLY A 155 -29.10 -11.96 11.35
N ASP A 156 -29.10 -13.24 10.96
CA ASP A 156 -30.26 -14.04 10.54
C ASP A 156 -31.00 -13.47 9.33
N ARG A 157 -30.32 -12.67 8.50
CA ARG A 157 -30.88 -12.10 7.28
C ARG A 157 -31.05 -13.17 6.20
N PRO A 158 -32.00 -12.99 5.27
CA PRO A 158 -32.10 -13.84 4.08
C PRO A 158 -30.84 -13.78 3.23
N LEU A 159 -30.46 -14.92 2.67
CA LEU A 159 -29.36 -15.05 1.71
C LEU A 159 -29.87 -14.90 0.29
N TYR A 160 -29.07 -14.30 -0.59
CA TYR A 160 -29.33 -14.36 -2.03
C TYR A 160 -29.18 -15.78 -2.57
N ASP A 161 -30.05 -16.18 -3.49
CA ASP A 161 -29.90 -17.42 -4.26
C ASP A 161 -28.99 -17.19 -5.47
N HIS A 162 -27.68 -17.36 -5.28
CA HIS A 162 -26.70 -17.23 -6.38
C HIS A 162 -26.90 -18.24 -7.50
N SER A 163 -27.75 -19.26 -7.37
CA SER A 163 -28.10 -20.13 -8.50
C SER A 163 -29.07 -19.47 -9.48
N ASN A 164 -29.86 -18.51 -9.01
CA ASN A 164 -30.83 -17.75 -9.81
C ASN A 164 -30.12 -16.72 -10.70
N PRO A 165 -30.09 -16.89 -12.03
CA PRO A 165 -29.44 -15.93 -12.93
C PRO A 165 -30.15 -14.57 -12.98
N ALA A 166 -31.46 -14.50 -12.72
CA ALA A 166 -32.18 -13.24 -12.67
C ALA A 166 -31.79 -12.41 -11.45
N MET A 167 -31.52 -13.07 -10.30
CA MET A 167 -30.97 -12.40 -9.12
C MET A 167 -29.58 -11.82 -9.42
N ARG A 168 -28.66 -12.63 -9.96
CA ARG A 168 -27.29 -12.18 -10.26
C ARG A 168 -27.32 -10.98 -11.22
N LYS A 169 -28.15 -11.05 -12.26
CA LYS A 169 -28.35 -9.94 -13.18
C LYS A 169 -28.91 -8.70 -12.49
N TRP A 170 -29.95 -8.84 -11.66
CA TRP A 170 -30.52 -7.74 -10.91
C TRP A 170 -29.49 -7.07 -9.98
N TRP A 171 -28.66 -7.86 -9.30
CA TRP A 171 -27.63 -7.36 -8.40
C TRP A 171 -26.59 -6.51 -9.14
N ILE A 172 -26.17 -6.94 -10.34
CA ILE A 172 -25.25 -6.18 -11.20
C ILE A 172 -25.94 -4.94 -11.78
N ASP A 173 -27.14 -5.09 -12.34
CA ASP A 173 -27.90 -3.99 -12.95
C ASP A 173 -28.17 -2.86 -11.96
N HIS A 174 -28.41 -3.18 -10.68
CA HIS A 174 -28.61 -2.20 -9.63
C HIS A 174 -27.34 -1.39 -9.36
N ALA A 175 -26.20 -2.06 -9.23
CA ALA A 175 -24.92 -1.38 -9.07
C ALA A 175 -24.60 -0.47 -10.26
N LEU A 176 -24.83 -0.92 -11.49
CA LEU A 176 -24.67 -0.10 -12.70
C LEU A 176 -25.62 1.10 -12.75
N PHE A 177 -26.86 0.93 -12.26
CA PHE A 177 -27.80 2.03 -12.15
C PHE A 177 -27.31 3.10 -11.18
N MET A 178 -26.82 2.71 -10.00
CA MET A 178 -26.29 3.65 -9.01
C MET A 178 -25.02 4.34 -9.50
N ASP A 179 -24.10 3.59 -10.11
CA ASP A 179 -22.84 4.10 -10.67
C ASP A 179 -23.04 5.04 -11.88
N SER A 180 -24.21 4.99 -12.52
CA SER A 180 -24.55 5.92 -13.62
C SER A 180 -24.88 7.35 -13.16
N ASP A 181 -25.00 7.57 -11.85
CA ASP A 181 -25.17 8.90 -11.26
C ASP A 181 -23.80 9.51 -10.93
N ASP A 182 -23.54 10.73 -11.39
CA ASP A 182 -22.25 11.43 -11.22
C ASP A 182 -21.83 11.61 -9.74
N ALA A 183 -22.78 11.49 -8.80
CA ALA A 183 -22.50 11.56 -7.37
C ALA A 183 -21.86 10.28 -6.82
N ILE A 184 -21.96 9.15 -7.50
CA ILE A 184 -21.41 7.84 -7.09
C ILE A 184 -20.18 7.54 -7.93
N ASP A 185 -19.03 7.30 -7.29
CA ASP A 185 -17.73 7.10 -7.95
C ASP A 185 -17.37 5.62 -8.14
N GLY A 186 -18.25 4.69 -7.77
CA GLY A 186 -17.97 3.27 -7.83
C GLY A 186 -18.79 2.43 -6.86
N VAL A 187 -18.37 1.17 -6.72
CA VAL A 187 -19.06 0.17 -5.90
C VAL A 187 -18.10 -0.42 -4.88
N PHE A 188 -18.60 -0.56 -3.65
CA PHE A 188 -17.99 -1.34 -2.59
C PHE A 188 -18.73 -2.67 -2.40
N ALA A 189 -18.13 -3.77 -2.88
CA ALA A 189 -18.69 -5.11 -2.74
C ALA A 189 -18.34 -5.72 -1.36
N ASP A 190 -19.34 -5.98 -0.53
CA ASP A 190 -19.15 -6.60 0.79
C ASP A 190 -19.51 -8.10 0.80
N ASN A 191 -19.01 -8.81 1.81
CA ASN A 191 -19.20 -10.24 2.03
C ASN A 191 -18.86 -11.12 0.81
N THR A 192 -17.71 -10.83 0.23
CA THR A 192 -17.21 -11.41 -1.01
C THR A 192 -16.51 -12.76 -0.81
N ARG A 193 -16.51 -13.30 0.41
CA ARG A 193 -15.73 -14.49 0.78
C ARG A 193 -16.17 -15.71 -0.02
N GLY A 194 -15.20 -16.54 -0.38
CA GLY A 194 -15.43 -17.82 -1.07
C GLY A 194 -14.48 -18.05 -2.24
N PRO A 195 -14.35 -19.29 -2.73
CA PRO A 195 -13.43 -19.61 -3.80
C PRO A 195 -13.83 -18.94 -5.13
N ALA A 196 -12.86 -18.78 -6.03
CA ALA A 196 -13.04 -18.16 -7.34
C ALA A 196 -14.12 -18.84 -8.20
N THR A 197 -14.38 -20.13 -7.99
CA THR A 197 -15.27 -20.97 -8.79
C THR A 197 -16.75 -20.92 -8.35
N THR A 198 -17.13 -20.04 -7.43
CA THR A 198 -18.54 -19.94 -6.99
C THR A 198 -19.32 -18.97 -7.88
N LEU A 199 -20.62 -19.21 -8.03
CA LEU A 199 -21.52 -18.28 -8.73
C LEU A 199 -21.54 -16.87 -8.11
N LYS A 200 -21.26 -16.75 -6.80
CA LYS A 200 -21.07 -15.46 -6.11
C LYS A 200 -19.79 -14.77 -6.59
N SER A 201 -18.68 -15.49 -6.69
CA SER A 201 -17.41 -14.96 -7.20
C SER A 201 -17.49 -14.58 -8.67
N GLU A 202 -18.17 -15.39 -9.49
CA GLU A 202 -18.46 -15.06 -10.89
C GLU A 202 -19.29 -13.78 -11.00
N MET A 203 -20.37 -13.65 -10.21
CA MET A 203 -21.20 -12.43 -10.17
C MET A 203 -20.40 -11.16 -9.84
N ILE A 204 -19.48 -11.24 -8.86
CA ILE A 204 -18.62 -10.11 -8.48
C ILE A 204 -17.66 -9.77 -9.62
N LYS A 205 -17.05 -10.78 -10.25
CA LYS A 205 -16.19 -10.57 -11.41
C LYS A 205 -16.97 -9.95 -12.58
N ASP A 206 -18.17 -10.44 -12.86
CA ASP A 206 -19.04 -9.90 -13.91
C ASP A 206 -19.38 -8.42 -13.65
N LEU A 207 -19.58 -8.02 -12.38
CA LEU A 207 -19.73 -6.61 -12.02
C LEU A 207 -18.45 -5.83 -12.36
N ALA A 208 -17.28 -6.28 -11.90
CA ALA A 208 -16.02 -5.60 -12.16
C ALA A 208 -15.72 -5.46 -13.67
N ASP A 209 -16.06 -6.47 -14.48
CA ASP A 209 -15.91 -6.45 -15.94
C ASP A 209 -16.89 -5.49 -16.63
N THR A 210 -18.05 -5.23 -16.00
CA THR A 210 -19.13 -4.41 -16.60
C THR A 210 -19.09 -2.95 -16.15
N LEU A 211 -18.54 -2.67 -14.96
CA LEU A 211 -18.38 -1.30 -14.48
C LEU A 211 -17.50 -0.48 -15.45
N PRO A 212 -17.83 0.81 -15.67
CA PRO A 212 -16.98 1.74 -16.41
C PRO A 212 -15.52 1.72 -15.92
N ALA A 213 -14.60 2.09 -16.82
CA ALA A 213 -13.17 2.04 -16.53
C ALA A 213 -12.74 3.08 -15.47
N ASP A 214 -13.53 4.15 -15.30
CA ASP A 214 -13.33 5.22 -14.33
C ASP A 214 -14.11 5.02 -13.02
N SER A 215 -14.88 3.94 -12.90
CA SER A 215 -15.58 3.59 -11.66
C SER A 215 -14.68 2.79 -10.73
N LEU A 216 -14.65 3.17 -9.46
CA LEU A 216 -13.88 2.48 -8.42
C LEU A 216 -14.46 1.09 -8.11
N LYS A 217 -13.57 0.08 -8.20
CA LYS A 217 -13.92 -1.33 -7.98
C LYS A 217 -13.30 -1.82 -6.68
N LEU A 218 -14.01 -1.58 -5.58
CA LEU A 218 -13.52 -1.80 -4.22
C LEU A 218 -14.39 -2.83 -3.49
N GLY A 219 -13.85 -3.41 -2.43
CA GLY A 219 -14.62 -4.39 -1.68
C GLY A 219 -13.88 -5.02 -0.51
N ASN A 220 -14.62 -5.80 0.26
CA ASN A 220 -14.10 -6.58 1.37
C ASN A 220 -13.45 -7.87 0.83
N PHE A 221 -12.37 -7.73 0.07
CA PHE A 221 -11.82 -8.80 -0.76
C PHE A 221 -10.74 -9.59 -0.04
N ILE A 222 -9.68 -8.91 0.40
CA ILE A 222 -8.49 -9.56 0.96
C ILE A 222 -8.71 -9.94 2.43
N ARG A 223 -8.46 -11.21 2.77
CA ARG A 223 -8.59 -11.76 4.13
C ARG A 223 -7.58 -12.87 4.42
N GLN A 224 -6.64 -12.61 5.31
CA GLN A 224 -5.67 -13.57 5.86
C GLN A 224 -6.23 -14.95 6.28
N ARG A 225 -7.47 -15.02 6.75
CA ARG A 225 -8.08 -16.29 7.19
C ARG A 225 -8.59 -17.17 6.04
N ASP A 226 -8.77 -16.58 4.86
CA ASP A 226 -9.23 -17.27 3.65
C ASP A 226 -8.01 -17.87 2.91
N ASP A 227 -8.24 -18.91 2.10
CA ASP A 227 -7.17 -19.53 1.32
C ASP A 227 -6.66 -18.56 0.25
N ASP A 228 -5.33 -18.45 0.09
CA ASP A 228 -4.65 -17.43 -0.75
C ASP A 228 -5.01 -15.99 -0.38
N GLY A 229 -5.61 -15.74 0.79
CA GLY A 229 -6.05 -14.41 1.17
C GLY A 229 -7.16 -13.83 0.28
N ASN A 230 -7.76 -14.62 -0.61
CA ASN A 230 -8.56 -14.19 -1.77
C ASN A 230 -7.82 -13.23 -2.73
N ARG A 231 -6.48 -13.30 -2.81
CA ARG A 231 -5.65 -12.45 -3.68
C ARG A 231 -6.06 -12.50 -5.15
N PHE A 232 -6.64 -13.63 -5.61
CA PHE A 232 -7.16 -13.76 -6.98
C PHE A 232 -8.11 -12.63 -7.41
N ARG A 233 -8.82 -11.98 -6.47
CA ARG A 233 -9.72 -10.86 -6.79
C ARG A 233 -8.97 -9.63 -7.30
N MET A 234 -7.75 -9.43 -6.83
CA MET A 234 -6.93 -8.26 -7.21
C MET A 234 -6.47 -8.28 -8.67
N ASN A 235 -6.75 -9.37 -9.41
CA ASN A 235 -6.55 -9.42 -10.87
C ASN A 235 -7.52 -8.52 -11.64
N TYR A 236 -8.68 -8.17 -11.07
CA TYR A 236 -9.72 -7.39 -11.74
C TYR A 236 -10.34 -6.30 -10.85
N GLU A 237 -10.04 -6.30 -9.56
CA GLU A 237 -10.43 -5.25 -8.62
C GLU A 237 -9.31 -4.21 -8.44
N GLU A 238 -9.67 -3.02 -7.99
CA GLU A 238 -8.77 -1.87 -7.86
C GLU A 238 -8.28 -1.63 -6.44
N GLY A 239 -8.89 -2.30 -5.46
CA GLY A 239 -8.52 -2.14 -4.07
C GLY A 239 -9.38 -2.93 -3.11
N THR A 240 -9.03 -2.87 -1.84
CA THR A 240 -9.64 -3.70 -0.80
C THR A 240 -9.84 -2.92 0.51
N TYR A 241 -10.86 -3.33 1.23
CA TYR A 241 -11.07 -3.02 2.63
C TYR A 241 -10.60 -4.17 3.51
N PHE A 242 -9.92 -3.83 4.59
CA PHE A 242 -9.48 -4.80 5.59
C PHE A 242 -10.34 -4.69 6.86
N GLU A 243 -11.07 -5.75 7.17
CA GLU A 243 -11.78 -5.92 8.44
C GLU A 243 -11.25 -7.17 9.16
N ASN A 244 -11.43 -7.26 10.49
CA ASN A 244 -11.01 -8.39 11.32
C ASN A 244 -9.58 -8.86 11.02
N GLN A 245 -8.64 -7.92 10.89
CA GLN A 245 -7.25 -8.19 10.49
C GLN A 245 -6.51 -9.09 11.50
N HIS A 246 -6.98 -9.10 12.75
CA HIS A 246 -6.46 -9.90 13.86
C HIS A 246 -7.07 -11.31 13.93
N ILE A 247 -8.13 -11.61 13.17
CA ILE A 247 -8.84 -12.90 13.27
C ILE A 247 -8.33 -13.87 12.19
N GLY A 248 -7.30 -14.64 12.53
CA GLY A 248 -6.80 -15.74 11.71
C GLY A 248 -7.65 -17.02 11.79
N PRO A 249 -7.21 -18.10 11.14
CA PRO A 249 -7.77 -19.43 11.31
C PRO A 249 -7.68 -19.93 12.75
N VAL A 250 -8.43 -20.99 13.04
CA VAL A 250 -8.44 -21.64 14.36
C VAL A 250 -7.01 -21.97 14.81
N ASN A 251 -6.66 -21.55 16.03
CA ASN A 251 -5.36 -21.70 16.68
C ASN A 251 -4.19 -20.87 16.11
N GLN A 252 -4.44 -19.93 15.18
CA GLN A 252 -3.43 -18.92 14.86
C GLN A 252 -3.42 -17.85 15.96
N PRO A 253 -2.26 -17.51 16.54
CA PRO A 253 -2.15 -16.35 17.43
C PRO A 253 -2.58 -15.05 16.73
N ASP A 254 -3.22 -14.15 17.46
CA ASP A 254 -3.71 -12.88 16.90
C ASP A 254 -2.58 -12.05 16.28
N HIS A 255 -1.40 -12.01 16.95
CA HIS A 255 -0.21 -11.33 16.45
C HIS A 255 0.29 -11.90 15.11
N GLU A 256 0.25 -13.22 14.91
CA GLU A 256 0.61 -13.80 13.60
C GLU A 256 -0.43 -13.45 12.52
N SER A 257 -1.70 -13.34 12.92
CA SER A 257 -2.81 -13.04 12.00
C SER A 257 -2.69 -11.62 11.45
N ILE A 258 -2.38 -10.65 12.31
CA ILE A 258 -2.19 -9.27 11.91
C ILE A 258 -0.94 -9.11 11.04
N ILE A 259 0.16 -9.84 11.29
CA ILE A 259 1.36 -9.79 10.43
C ILE A 259 1.02 -10.22 9.00
N VAL A 260 0.26 -11.31 8.82
CA VAL A 260 -0.17 -11.75 7.48
C VAL A 260 -1.09 -10.72 6.83
N SER A 261 -2.02 -10.12 7.59
CA SER A 261 -2.86 -9.02 7.11
C SER A 261 -2.04 -7.80 6.68
N MET A 262 -0.98 -7.46 7.42
CA MET A 262 -0.09 -6.36 7.08
C MET A 262 0.69 -6.64 5.79
N GLN A 263 1.20 -7.86 5.63
CA GLN A 263 1.86 -8.30 4.39
C GLN A 263 0.91 -8.15 3.18
N LEU A 264 -0.31 -8.66 3.30
CA LEU A 264 -1.35 -8.57 2.28
C LEU A 264 -1.73 -7.13 1.92
N ALA A 265 -1.94 -6.28 2.93
CA ALA A 265 -2.28 -4.87 2.72
C ALA A 265 -1.15 -4.12 2.05
N ARG A 266 0.09 -4.36 2.48
CA ARG A 266 1.25 -3.69 1.93
C ARG A 266 1.57 -4.16 0.51
N GLU A 267 1.39 -5.45 0.19
CA GLU A 267 1.49 -5.95 -1.19
C GLU A 267 0.51 -5.21 -2.09
N ALA A 268 -0.76 -5.08 -1.67
CA ALA A 268 -1.78 -4.36 -2.43
C ALA A 268 -1.42 -2.88 -2.62
N SER A 269 -1.03 -2.20 -1.53
CA SER A 269 -0.67 -0.78 -1.58
C SER A 269 0.57 -0.53 -2.45
N TRP A 270 1.61 -1.39 -2.35
CA TRP A 270 2.80 -1.33 -3.21
C TRP A 270 2.44 -1.46 -4.69
N LYS A 271 1.45 -2.31 -5.00
CA LYS A 271 0.92 -2.49 -6.35
C LYS A 271 -0.07 -1.41 -6.80
N GLN A 272 -0.09 -0.27 -6.10
CA GLN A 272 -0.97 0.87 -6.35
C GLN A 272 -2.46 0.49 -6.34
N LYS A 273 -2.84 -0.50 -5.53
CA LYS A 273 -4.25 -0.79 -5.22
C LYS A 273 -4.71 0.11 -4.08
N VAL A 274 -5.97 0.52 -4.09
CA VAL A 274 -6.54 1.28 -2.97
C VAL A 274 -6.62 0.38 -1.75
N VAL A 275 -6.07 0.80 -0.61
CA VAL A 275 -6.17 0.07 0.65
C VAL A 275 -6.97 0.88 1.65
N MET A 276 -8.13 0.36 2.04
CA MET A 276 -8.96 0.92 3.10
C MET A 276 -8.72 0.12 4.38
N TRP A 277 -7.74 0.57 5.18
CA TRP A 277 -7.40 -0.08 6.43
C TRP A 277 -8.39 0.31 7.52
N ASN A 278 -9.11 -0.65 8.08
CA ASN A 278 -9.97 -0.41 9.23
C ASN A 278 -9.19 -0.56 10.53
N GLY A 279 -8.81 0.56 11.14
CA GLY A 279 -8.27 0.61 12.50
C GLY A 279 -9.33 0.45 13.59
N SER A 280 -10.61 0.31 13.25
CA SER A 280 -11.62 -0.06 14.25
C SER A 280 -11.40 -1.50 14.72
N ARG A 281 -10.66 -1.67 15.83
CA ARG A 281 -10.52 -2.98 16.50
C ARG A 281 -11.82 -3.44 17.15
N ARG A 282 -12.76 -2.51 17.34
CA ARG A 282 -13.97 -2.67 18.15
C ARG A 282 -15.13 -2.05 17.39
N ASN A 283 -16.01 -2.88 16.82
CA ASN A 283 -17.24 -2.43 16.15
C ASN A 283 -18.39 -2.32 17.18
N CYS A 284 -18.25 -1.42 18.15
CA CYS A 284 -19.17 -1.31 19.27
C CYS A 284 -20.42 -0.53 18.86
N GLY A 285 -21.59 -1.16 18.87
CA GLY A 285 -22.86 -0.50 18.57
C GLY A 285 -23.29 0.53 19.61
N CYS A 286 -24.36 1.27 19.31
CA CYS A 286 -25.06 2.16 20.24
C CYS A 286 -25.95 1.33 21.19
N PHE A 287 -25.31 0.51 22.03
CA PHE A 287 -26.01 -0.42 22.93
C PHE A 287 -26.50 0.31 24.19
N ASP A 288 -27.56 1.11 24.08
CA ASP A 288 -28.14 1.81 25.24
C ASP A 288 -29.10 0.92 26.03
N GLY A 289 -28.93 0.87 27.35
CA GLY A 289 -29.85 0.18 28.27
C GLY A 289 -29.82 -1.35 28.18
N ILE A 290 -28.79 -1.91 27.55
CA ILE A 290 -28.51 -3.34 27.54
C ILE A 290 -27.74 -3.71 28.81
N ALA A 291 -28.04 -4.88 29.38
CA ALA A 291 -27.31 -5.38 30.53
C ALA A 291 -25.84 -5.63 30.15
N ASP A 292 -24.90 -5.29 31.04
CA ASP A 292 -23.47 -5.45 30.77
C ASP A 292 -23.08 -6.88 30.39
N SER A 293 -23.84 -7.89 30.84
CA SER A 293 -23.66 -9.30 30.46
C SER A 293 -23.85 -9.60 28.99
N ASP A 294 -24.58 -8.74 28.28
CA ASP A 294 -24.95 -8.91 26.87
C ASP A 294 -24.09 -8.00 25.97
N ILE A 295 -23.22 -7.18 26.56
CA ILE A 295 -22.24 -6.35 25.86
C ILE A 295 -21.01 -7.21 25.52
N PRO A 296 -20.51 -7.20 24.27
CA PRO A 296 -19.24 -7.84 23.95
C PRO A 296 -18.14 -7.36 24.91
N PRO A 297 -17.34 -8.25 25.52
CA PRO A 297 -16.35 -7.86 26.53
C PRO A 297 -15.40 -6.75 26.09
N SER A 298 -15.02 -6.72 24.80
CA SER A 298 -14.18 -5.68 24.21
C SER A 298 -14.84 -4.30 24.14
N CYS A 299 -16.17 -4.23 24.25
CA CYS A 299 -16.94 -3.00 24.14
C CYS A 299 -17.43 -2.45 25.48
N VAL A 300 -17.26 -3.18 26.58
CA VAL A 300 -17.74 -2.75 27.93
C VAL A 300 -17.17 -1.38 28.32
N GLY A 301 -15.92 -1.07 27.97
CA GLY A 301 -15.30 0.23 28.25
C GLY A 301 -15.80 1.40 27.40
N PHE A 302 -16.66 1.16 26.40
CA PHE A 302 -17.20 2.18 25.48
C PHE A 302 -18.71 2.33 25.56
N ILE A 303 -19.38 1.46 26.31
CA ILE A 303 -20.83 1.40 26.40
C ILE A 303 -21.21 1.62 27.86
N ASN A 304 -22.35 2.26 28.11
CA ASN A 304 -22.83 2.58 29.46
C ASN A 304 -21.80 3.42 30.26
N VAL A 305 -21.05 4.29 29.59
CA VAL A 305 -20.07 5.21 30.21
C VAL A 305 -20.70 6.59 30.46
N ASP A 306 -20.38 7.20 31.60
CA ASP A 306 -20.87 8.54 31.95
C ASP A 306 -20.20 9.65 31.12
N ASP A 307 -18.94 9.43 30.70
CA ASP A 307 -18.11 10.37 29.95
C ASP A 307 -17.37 9.66 28.80
N GLU A 308 -16.91 10.45 27.80
CA GLU A 308 -16.07 9.97 26.70
C GLU A 308 -14.79 9.30 27.25
N PRO A 309 -14.55 7.99 26.97
CA PRO A 309 -13.44 7.23 27.53
C PRO A 309 -12.14 7.49 26.74
N ARG A 310 -11.67 8.76 26.78
CA ARG A 310 -10.57 9.24 25.94
C ARG A 310 -9.32 8.38 25.99
N ASP A 311 -8.87 7.96 27.17
CA ASP A 311 -7.66 7.15 27.30
C ASP A 311 -7.77 5.81 26.56
N LEU A 312 -8.94 5.16 26.60
CA LEU A 312 -9.20 3.92 25.86
C LEU A 312 -9.27 4.15 24.34
N ILE A 313 -9.90 5.26 23.91
CA ILE A 313 -9.98 5.63 22.48
C ILE A 313 -8.56 5.88 21.95
N MET A 314 -7.74 6.61 22.70
CA MET A 314 -6.38 6.95 22.33
C MET A 314 -5.47 5.73 22.27
N GLN A 315 -5.60 4.81 23.24
CA GLN A 315 -4.86 3.54 23.22
C GLN A 315 -5.19 2.71 21.96
N ASP A 316 -6.47 2.59 21.62
CA ASP A 316 -6.89 1.86 20.41
C ASP A 316 -6.43 2.54 19.13
N LEU A 317 -6.52 3.86 19.10
CA LEU A 317 -6.07 4.66 17.98
C LEU A 317 -4.58 4.44 17.75
N GLU A 318 -3.75 4.62 18.77
CA GLU A 318 -2.28 4.55 18.65
C GLU A 318 -1.82 3.17 18.20
N LEU A 319 -2.43 2.12 18.75
CA LEU A 319 -2.16 0.76 18.33
C LEU A 319 -2.51 0.53 16.86
N SER A 320 -3.74 0.87 16.46
CA SER A 320 -4.22 0.64 15.09
C SER A 320 -3.54 1.55 14.07
N LEU A 321 -3.17 2.75 14.48
CA LEU A 321 -2.40 3.69 13.66
C LEU A 321 -0.99 3.14 13.43
N ALA A 322 -0.34 2.57 14.45
CA ALA A 322 0.97 1.97 14.27
C ALA A 322 0.93 0.77 13.31
N GLU A 323 -0.10 -0.08 13.37
CA GLU A 323 -0.35 -1.14 12.38
C GLU A 323 -0.49 -0.58 10.97
N TYR A 324 -1.31 0.47 10.79
CA TYR A 324 -1.51 1.13 9.50
C TYR A 324 -0.21 1.71 8.94
N LEU A 325 0.59 2.40 9.77
CA LEU A 325 1.83 3.02 9.31
C LEU A 325 2.86 1.98 8.83
N MET A 326 2.82 0.74 9.32
CA MET A 326 3.66 -0.31 8.76
C MET A 326 3.28 -0.70 7.32
N VAL A 327 2.03 -0.49 6.91
CA VAL A 327 1.52 -0.88 5.59
C VAL A 327 1.30 0.29 4.65
N ALA A 328 1.35 1.52 5.16
CA ALA A 328 1.00 2.71 4.41
C ALA A 328 1.94 2.92 3.21
N GLU A 329 1.41 2.83 2.00
CA GLU A 329 2.03 3.34 0.77
C GLU A 329 1.03 4.30 0.09
N GLU A 330 1.35 4.83 -1.09
CA GLU A 330 0.42 5.67 -1.84
C GLU A 330 -0.93 4.95 -2.08
N PHE A 331 -2.03 5.70 -1.99
CA PHE A 331 -3.41 5.19 -2.07
C PHE A 331 -3.86 4.24 -0.95
N SER A 332 -3.16 4.23 0.19
CA SER A 332 -3.68 3.66 1.43
C SER A 332 -4.39 4.72 2.29
N TYR A 333 -5.47 4.34 2.96
CA TYR A 333 -6.26 5.22 3.79
C TYR A 333 -6.57 4.53 5.11
N PHE A 334 -6.49 5.30 6.20
CA PHE A 334 -6.77 4.85 7.55
C PHE A 334 -8.18 5.24 8.00
N GLY A 335 -8.95 4.27 8.46
CA GLY A 335 -10.27 4.49 9.06
C GLY A 335 -10.21 4.14 10.53
N PHE A 336 -10.72 5.02 11.39
CA PHE A 336 -10.82 4.73 12.82
C PHE A 336 -12.10 5.32 13.38
N ASN A 337 -12.86 4.48 14.07
CA ASN A 337 -14.07 4.84 14.79
C ASN A 337 -14.43 3.68 15.72
N VAL A 338 -14.99 3.98 16.89
CA VAL A 338 -15.50 2.98 17.84
C VAL A 338 -16.80 2.35 17.33
N SER A 339 -17.58 3.11 16.54
CA SER A 339 -18.82 2.67 15.92
C SER A 339 -18.98 3.32 14.56
N PRO A 340 -19.43 2.61 13.51
CA PRO A 340 -19.88 3.25 12.28
C PRO A 340 -21.25 3.91 12.44
N ASP A 341 -21.96 3.72 13.55
CA ASP A 341 -23.32 4.22 13.73
C ASP A 341 -23.33 5.66 14.25
N ALA A 342 -23.64 6.60 13.36
CA ALA A 342 -23.80 8.02 13.64
C ALA A 342 -25.07 8.37 14.45
N SER A 343 -25.85 7.36 14.85
CA SER A 343 -26.89 7.52 15.87
C SER A 343 -26.33 7.53 17.29
N CYS A 344 -25.10 7.05 17.48
CA CYS A 344 -24.38 7.11 18.74
C CYS A 344 -23.94 8.55 19.05
N GLU A 345 -23.40 8.75 20.25
CA GLU A 345 -22.65 9.95 20.60
C GLU A 345 -21.53 10.19 19.59
N ARG A 346 -21.31 11.46 19.27
CA ARG A 346 -20.42 11.88 18.18
C ARG A 346 -19.02 11.27 18.26
N TRP A 347 -18.43 11.22 19.46
CA TRP A 347 -17.10 10.68 19.70
C TRP A 347 -16.93 9.20 19.33
N ARG A 348 -18.04 8.42 19.20
CA ARG A 348 -17.95 7.01 18.81
C ARG A 348 -17.71 6.84 17.31
N TRP A 349 -18.30 7.71 16.48
CA TRP A 349 -18.29 7.53 15.03
C TRP A 349 -17.42 8.56 14.30
N ASP A 350 -17.28 9.75 14.87
CA ASP A 350 -16.46 10.83 14.35
C ASP A 350 -15.18 10.96 15.18
N SER A 351 -14.10 10.40 14.66
CA SER A 351 -12.76 10.48 15.24
C SER A 351 -11.95 11.68 14.73
N SER A 352 -12.55 12.57 13.94
CA SER A 352 -11.81 13.65 13.26
C SER A 352 -11.13 14.64 14.19
N GLY A 353 -11.61 14.78 15.42
CA GLY A 353 -11.02 15.65 16.44
C GLY A 353 -9.79 15.08 17.16
N LEU A 354 -9.37 13.85 16.89
CA LEU A 354 -8.25 13.22 17.61
C LEU A 354 -6.89 13.79 17.15
N PRO A 355 -5.99 14.16 18.10
CA PRO A 355 -4.79 14.96 17.83
C PRO A 355 -3.83 14.35 16.80
N GLN A 356 -3.75 13.02 16.72
CA GLN A 356 -2.87 12.31 15.79
C GLN A 356 -3.19 12.63 14.33
N PHE A 357 -4.45 12.91 14.00
CA PHE A 357 -4.86 13.18 12.62
C PHE A 357 -4.54 14.60 12.14
N GLN A 358 -4.10 15.50 13.03
CA GLN A 358 -3.65 16.84 12.67
C GLN A 358 -2.12 16.98 12.71
N LYS A 359 -1.40 15.91 13.05
CA LYS A 359 0.07 15.93 13.03
C LYS A 359 0.60 15.70 11.62
N PRO A 360 1.71 16.38 11.25
CA PRO A 360 2.34 16.15 9.96
C PRO A 360 2.90 14.72 9.90
N LEU A 361 2.66 13.99 8.80
CA LEU A 361 3.13 12.60 8.65
C LEU A 361 4.40 12.55 7.78
N GLY A 362 4.31 13.06 6.55
CA GLY A 362 5.35 13.04 5.53
C GLY A 362 5.48 11.68 4.83
N GLU A 363 6.28 11.63 3.76
CA GLU A 363 6.52 10.39 3.01
C GLU A 363 7.24 9.35 3.88
N PRO A 364 6.98 8.05 3.69
CA PRO A 364 7.79 7.01 4.29
C PRO A 364 9.23 7.14 3.78
N VAL A 365 10.20 7.19 4.69
CA VAL A 365 11.63 7.24 4.35
C VAL A 365 12.09 5.92 3.71
N GLY A 366 11.42 4.83 4.08
CA GLY A 366 11.68 3.52 3.55
C GLY A 366 10.69 2.45 4.01
N PRO A 367 10.98 1.19 3.69
CA PRO A 367 10.18 0.04 4.11
C PRO A 367 10.25 -0.18 5.63
N PRO A 368 9.22 -0.79 6.25
CA PRO A 368 9.27 -1.23 7.63
C PRO A 368 10.35 -2.30 7.82
N ILE A 369 10.93 -2.29 9.01
CA ILE A 369 11.87 -3.30 9.49
C ILE A 369 11.24 -4.10 10.63
N ARG A 370 11.52 -5.40 10.65
CA ARG A 370 10.97 -6.35 11.61
C ARG A 370 12.07 -7.04 12.41
N ASP A 371 11.81 -7.27 13.70
CA ASP A 371 12.55 -8.16 14.58
C ASP A 371 11.54 -9.01 15.38
N GLY A 372 11.39 -10.28 15.02
CA GLY A 372 10.41 -11.15 15.69
C GLY A 372 8.98 -10.65 15.53
N ASN A 373 8.35 -10.18 16.60
CA ASN A 373 7.00 -9.59 16.60
C ASN A 373 7.02 -8.05 16.67
N THR A 374 8.20 -7.45 16.71
CA THR A 374 8.40 -6.01 16.75
C THR A 374 8.67 -5.45 15.35
N PHE A 375 8.03 -4.33 15.03
CA PHE A 375 8.11 -3.66 13.74
C PHE A 375 8.42 -2.19 13.98
N ALA A 376 9.23 -1.59 13.11
CA ALA A 376 9.45 -0.15 13.10
C ALA A 376 9.42 0.39 11.67
N ARG A 377 9.01 1.65 11.52
CA ARG A 377 9.06 2.37 10.25
C ARG A 377 9.27 3.86 10.48
N HIS A 378 9.92 4.50 9.52
CA HIS A 378 10.27 5.91 9.53
C HIS A 378 9.51 6.66 8.44
N PHE A 379 8.96 7.81 8.81
CA PHE A 379 8.38 8.84 7.95
C PHE A 379 9.10 10.15 8.23
N GLU A 380 8.96 11.13 7.35
CA GLU A 380 9.63 12.44 7.47
C GLU A 380 9.46 13.08 8.86
N PHE A 381 8.25 13.01 9.44
CA PHE A 381 7.91 13.67 10.70
C PHE A 381 7.60 12.71 11.86
N VAL A 382 7.68 11.40 11.64
CA VAL A 382 7.43 10.43 12.70
C VAL A 382 8.17 9.13 12.48
N SER A 383 8.79 8.65 13.55
CA SER A 383 9.21 7.26 13.65
C SER A 383 8.19 6.51 14.50
N VAL A 384 7.83 5.29 14.09
CA VAL A 384 6.84 4.46 14.79
C VAL A 384 7.39 3.06 15.02
N LYS A 385 7.11 2.51 16.20
CA LYS A 385 7.41 1.12 16.57
C LYS A 385 6.18 0.47 17.19
N ILE A 386 5.96 -0.79 16.88
CA ILE A 386 4.90 -1.63 17.44
C ILE A 386 5.43 -3.02 17.72
N ASP A 387 5.14 -3.56 18.90
CA ASP A 387 5.23 -4.99 19.17
C ASP A 387 3.84 -5.61 19.10
N LEU A 388 3.63 -6.51 18.16
CA LEU A 388 2.31 -7.09 17.89
C LEU A 388 1.92 -8.18 18.89
N GLU A 389 2.87 -8.72 19.67
CA GLU A 389 2.59 -9.70 20.71
C GLU A 389 2.21 -9.03 22.03
N THR A 390 2.89 -7.95 22.41
CA THR A 390 2.58 -7.19 23.63
C THR A 390 1.61 -6.03 23.41
N GLU A 391 1.34 -5.66 22.15
CA GLU A 391 0.58 -4.48 21.74
C GLU A 391 1.20 -3.14 22.21
N GLU A 392 2.50 -3.13 22.53
CA GLU A 392 3.20 -1.91 22.91
C GLU A 392 3.55 -1.08 21.68
N THR A 393 3.09 0.18 21.66
CA THR A 393 3.40 1.15 20.60
C THR A 393 4.27 2.29 21.09
N THR A 394 5.11 2.81 20.21
CA THR A 394 5.90 4.03 20.44
C THR A 394 5.82 4.91 19.19
N PHE A 395 5.48 6.18 19.39
CA PHE A 395 5.55 7.21 18.37
C PHE A 395 6.57 8.26 18.80
N ASP A 396 7.54 8.53 17.93
CA ASP A 396 8.51 9.60 18.09
C ASP A 396 8.24 10.62 16.98
N TRP A 397 7.46 11.66 17.31
CA TRP A 397 7.11 12.73 16.39
C TRP A 397 8.25 13.75 16.37
N HIS A 398 8.85 13.96 15.21
CA HIS A 398 9.96 14.88 15.02
C HIS A 398 9.43 16.29 14.80
N ASP A 399 9.94 17.27 15.56
CA ASP A 399 9.58 18.66 15.34
C ASP A 399 10.03 19.11 13.94
N THR A 400 9.18 19.89 13.26
CA THR A 400 9.45 20.56 11.96
C THR A 400 10.64 21.56 11.99
N GLY A 401 11.44 21.57 13.07
CA GLY A 401 12.46 22.56 13.38
C GLY A 401 13.82 22.37 12.71
N ASP A 402 14.10 21.24 12.05
CA ASP A 402 15.43 20.96 11.46
C ASP A 402 15.42 20.61 9.95
N PHE A 403 14.26 20.66 9.28
CA PHE A 403 14.20 20.57 7.81
C PHE A 403 14.07 21.98 7.20
N PRO A 404 14.80 22.31 6.11
CA PRO A 404 14.64 23.59 5.44
C PRO A 404 13.19 23.71 5.00
N THR A 405 12.51 24.72 5.53
CA THR A 405 11.14 25.10 5.19
C THR A 405 10.94 25.01 3.68
N ALA A 406 10.19 24.00 3.23
CA ALA A 406 9.63 24.02 1.89
C ALA A 406 8.84 25.34 1.77
N ALA A 407 9.16 26.11 0.73
CA ALA A 407 8.48 27.37 0.47
C ALA A 407 6.95 27.13 0.45
N PRO A 408 6.12 28.04 0.99
CA PRO A 408 4.68 27.87 0.93
C PRO A 408 4.26 27.79 -0.54
N PHE A 409 3.80 26.62 -0.97
CA PHE A 409 3.22 26.46 -2.28
C PHE A 409 1.93 27.27 -2.34
N SER A 410 1.96 28.36 -3.10
CA SER A 410 0.75 29.01 -3.55
C SER A 410 -0.07 27.97 -4.32
N HIS A 411 -1.35 27.82 -3.99
CA HIS A 411 -2.33 27.24 -4.91
C HIS A 411 -2.34 28.05 -6.21
N SER A 412 -1.45 27.71 -7.13
CA SER A 412 -1.52 28.14 -8.52
C SER A 412 -2.56 27.27 -9.18
N LEU A 413 -3.75 27.82 -9.36
CA LEU A 413 -4.70 27.36 -10.37
C LEU A 413 -3.93 27.08 -11.66
N LEU A 414 -3.95 25.83 -12.13
CA LEU A 414 -3.42 25.48 -13.43
C LEU A 414 -4.10 26.37 -14.49
N PRO A 415 -3.35 27.09 -15.34
CA PRO A 415 -3.97 27.76 -16.47
C PRO A 415 -4.42 26.69 -17.46
N THR A 416 -5.71 26.68 -17.77
CA THR A 416 -6.27 26.04 -18.95
C THR A 416 -5.44 26.40 -20.20
N GLN A 417 -4.70 25.43 -20.74
CA GLN A 417 -4.10 25.57 -22.06
C GLN A 417 -5.11 25.18 -23.14
N ALA A 418 -5.48 26.16 -23.97
CA ALA A 418 -6.14 25.92 -25.24
C ALA A 418 -5.15 25.33 -26.27
N PRO A 419 -5.61 24.54 -27.26
CA PRO A 419 -4.72 23.78 -28.14
C PRO A 419 -4.03 24.70 -29.17
N VAL A 420 -2.70 24.60 -29.27
CA VAL A 420 -1.91 25.26 -30.32
C VAL A 420 -1.46 24.23 -31.35
N SER A 421 -1.81 24.48 -32.62
CA SER A 421 -1.42 23.68 -33.79
C SER A 421 0.07 23.81 -34.13
N PRO A 422 0.70 22.80 -34.78
CA PRO A 422 2.14 22.74 -34.97
C PRO A 422 2.58 23.56 -36.17
N THR A 423 3.61 24.41 -36.00
CA THR A 423 4.38 24.97 -37.12
C THR A 423 5.85 24.60 -36.94
N GLN A 424 6.38 23.87 -37.92
CA GLN A 424 7.79 23.53 -38.06
C GLN A 424 8.65 24.78 -38.27
N ALA A 425 9.79 24.86 -37.57
CA ALA A 425 10.92 25.66 -38.01
C ALA A 425 12.23 24.94 -37.67
N SER A 426 13.00 24.64 -38.71
CA SER A 426 14.35 24.07 -38.68
C SER A 426 15.38 25.12 -38.23
N ILE A 427 16.32 24.74 -37.38
CA ILE A 427 17.54 25.54 -37.13
C ILE A 427 18.77 24.65 -37.38
N ALA A 428 19.69 25.16 -38.19
CA ALA A 428 20.98 24.58 -38.53
C ALA A 428 22.06 24.97 -37.50
N PRO A 429 23.18 24.22 -37.40
CA PRO A 429 24.17 24.38 -36.33
C PRO A 429 25.28 25.35 -36.72
N SER A 430 25.66 26.25 -35.80
CA SER A 430 26.95 26.94 -35.87
C SER A 430 27.47 27.34 -34.50
N ASP A 431 28.67 26.84 -34.20
CA ASP A 431 29.78 27.48 -33.50
C ASP A 431 29.59 27.99 -32.06
N LEU A 432 29.95 27.13 -31.10
CA LEU A 432 30.27 27.51 -29.72
C LEU A 432 31.79 27.54 -29.53
N LYS A 433 32.32 28.75 -29.34
CA LYS A 433 33.69 29.04 -28.91
C LYS A 433 33.79 28.92 -27.38
N ILE A 434 34.88 28.29 -26.92
CA ILE A 434 35.29 28.23 -25.53
C ILE A 434 36.00 29.53 -25.17
N GLU A 435 35.48 30.27 -24.18
CA GLU A 435 36.22 31.30 -23.45
C GLU A 435 36.22 30.98 -21.96
N SER A 436 37.42 30.87 -21.39
CA SER A 436 37.68 30.65 -19.97
C SER A 436 37.61 31.97 -19.20
N ASN A 437 36.69 32.08 -18.24
CA ASN A 437 36.75 33.11 -17.21
C ASN A 437 36.80 32.43 -15.84
N VAL A 438 37.89 32.67 -15.12
CA VAL A 438 38.09 32.28 -13.72
C VAL A 438 37.74 33.47 -12.83
N PRO A 439 36.80 33.32 -11.88
CA PRO A 439 36.75 34.15 -10.69
C PRO A 439 37.10 33.35 -9.44
N SER A 440 37.97 33.91 -8.59
CA SER A 440 38.29 33.40 -7.27
C SER A 440 37.13 33.63 -6.29
N GLN A 441 36.68 32.60 -5.56
CA GLN A 441 35.90 32.73 -4.33
C GLN A 441 36.18 31.61 -3.32
N SER A 442 35.81 31.91 -2.08
CA SER A 442 36.09 31.38 -0.73
C SER A 442 35.81 29.88 -0.46
N PRO A 443 36.27 29.33 0.68
CA PRO A 443 36.22 27.89 0.94
C PRO A 443 34.96 27.49 1.73
N SER A 444 34.10 26.67 1.13
CA SER A 444 33.43 25.49 1.72
C SER A 444 32.21 25.10 0.88
N ASP A 445 32.43 24.56 -0.32
CA ASP A 445 31.47 23.68 -0.98
C ASP A 445 32.13 22.31 -1.04
N SER A 446 31.50 21.28 -0.45
CA SER A 446 31.89 19.90 -0.69
C SER A 446 31.54 19.60 -2.15
N THR A 447 32.50 19.78 -3.04
CA THR A 447 32.32 19.49 -4.47
C THR A 447 31.97 18.01 -4.60
N SER A 448 30.73 17.73 -4.98
CA SER A 448 30.29 16.37 -5.32
C SER A 448 31.13 15.86 -6.48
N THR A 449 31.89 14.80 -6.24
CA THR A 449 32.78 14.14 -7.19
C THR A 449 32.10 12.88 -7.73
N THR A 450 31.35 13.02 -8.84
CA THR A 450 30.87 11.84 -9.58
C THR A 450 31.96 11.29 -10.50
N THR A 451 32.33 10.03 -10.32
CA THR A 451 33.24 9.32 -11.22
C THR A 451 32.44 8.50 -12.23
N ARG A 452 32.62 8.72 -13.53
CA ARG A 452 31.94 7.93 -14.57
C ARG A 452 32.92 6.96 -15.24
N ILE A 453 32.58 5.68 -15.23
CA ILE A 453 33.29 4.57 -15.87
C ILE A 453 32.52 4.19 -17.12
N LEU A 454 33.14 4.32 -18.30
CA LEU A 454 32.53 3.92 -19.58
C LEU A 454 33.12 2.57 -20.00
N LEU A 455 32.30 1.51 -20.01
CA LEU A 455 32.73 0.20 -20.47
C LEU A 455 32.79 0.16 -22.01
N SER A 456 33.87 -0.40 -22.55
CA SER A 456 33.96 -0.74 -23.97
C SER A 456 33.34 -2.12 -24.25
N ALA A 457 33.20 -2.49 -25.52
CA ALA A 457 32.73 -3.81 -25.94
C ALA A 457 33.49 -4.98 -25.28
N SER A 458 34.78 -4.80 -25.02
CA SER A 458 35.67 -5.80 -24.42
C SER A 458 35.94 -5.59 -22.93
N GLY A 459 35.23 -4.66 -22.26
CA GLY A 459 35.42 -4.34 -20.83
C GLY A 459 36.06 -2.97 -20.61
N PHE A 460 36.89 -2.84 -19.58
CA PHE A 460 37.42 -1.56 -19.13
C PHE A 460 38.88 -1.68 -18.68
N ASP A 461 39.69 -0.67 -19.00
CA ASP A 461 41.05 -0.56 -18.47
C ASP A 461 40.97 0.02 -17.05
N PRO A 462 41.45 -0.71 -16.02
CA PRO A 462 41.28 -0.31 -14.64
C PRO A 462 41.86 1.08 -14.32
N ILE A 463 41.17 1.84 -13.48
CA ILE A 463 41.73 3.06 -12.90
C ILE A 463 42.76 2.66 -11.85
N THR A 464 44.03 2.93 -12.13
CA THR A 464 45.15 2.63 -11.21
C THR A 464 45.42 3.80 -10.28
N SER A 465 45.44 3.55 -8.97
CA SER A 465 45.83 4.51 -7.94
C SER A 465 46.93 3.91 -7.07
N ASN A 466 47.97 4.69 -6.74
CA ASN A 466 49.01 4.25 -5.81
C ASN A 466 48.60 4.46 -4.34
N SER A 467 47.40 4.99 -4.08
CA SER A 467 46.86 5.33 -2.77
C SER A 467 45.50 4.64 -2.55
N ILE A 468 44.62 5.27 -1.77
CA ILE A 468 43.23 4.86 -1.57
C ILE A 468 42.53 4.78 -2.94
N CYS A 469 41.63 3.80 -3.09
CA CYS A 469 40.84 3.62 -4.31
C CYS A 469 40.02 4.90 -4.60
N PRO A 470 40.12 5.52 -5.79
CA PRO A 470 39.41 6.78 -6.10
C PRO A 470 37.89 6.71 -5.93
N ALA A 471 37.34 5.51 -6.05
CA ALA A 471 35.95 5.21 -5.76
C ALA A 471 35.54 5.64 -4.34
N GLN A 472 36.44 5.55 -3.35
CA GLN A 472 36.19 5.92 -1.94
C GLN A 472 36.15 7.43 -1.72
N GLU A 473 36.73 8.21 -2.63
CA GLU A 473 36.73 9.68 -2.58
C GLU A 473 35.59 10.28 -3.44
N ALA A 474 34.87 9.45 -4.19
CA ALA A 474 33.75 9.85 -5.02
C ALA A 474 32.44 9.93 -4.21
N THR A 475 31.63 10.94 -4.48
CA THR A 475 30.25 11.00 -3.96
C THR A 475 29.32 10.04 -4.69
N ALA A 476 29.63 9.72 -5.95
CA ALA A 476 28.93 8.72 -6.76
C ALA A 476 29.86 8.10 -7.82
N VAL A 477 29.61 6.85 -8.20
CA VAL A 477 30.29 6.13 -9.29
C VAL A 477 29.23 5.63 -10.28
N VAL A 478 29.26 6.13 -11.52
CA VAL A 478 28.35 5.68 -12.58
C VAL A 478 29.10 4.75 -13.52
N ILE A 479 28.66 3.50 -13.67
CA ILE A 479 29.22 2.51 -14.60
C ILE A 479 28.27 2.38 -15.78
N ASP A 480 28.72 2.85 -16.94
CA ASP A 480 27.96 2.85 -18.18
C ASP A 480 28.36 1.65 -19.04
N GLY A 481 27.47 0.67 -19.09
CA GLY A 481 27.56 -0.56 -19.87
C GLY A 481 26.99 -0.46 -21.27
N SER A 482 26.56 0.72 -21.76
CA SER A 482 25.86 0.86 -23.05
C SER A 482 26.61 0.34 -24.27
N ALA A 483 27.95 0.25 -24.20
CA ALA A 483 28.79 -0.33 -25.24
C ALA A 483 29.35 -1.71 -24.89
N TYR A 484 29.07 -2.26 -23.69
CA TYR A 484 29.59 -3.53 -23.22
C TYR A 484 28.86 -4.71 -23.87
N THR A 485 29.60 -5.61 -24.53
CA THR A 485 29.06 -6.81 -25.18
C THR A 485 29.80 -8.09 -24.76
N GLY A 486 30.62 -8.00 -23.72
CA GLY A 486 31.48 -9.09 -23.25
C GLY A 486 30.75 -10.22 -22.52
N GLY A 487 29.46 -10.02 -22.19
CA GLY A 487 28.65 -11.00 -21.45
C GLY A 487 29.14 -11.23 -20.01
N PRO A 488 28.79 -12.37 -19.39
CA PRO A 488 29.26 -12.73 -18.04
C PRO A 488 30.78 -12.78 -17.95
N GLY A 489 31.34 -12.22 -16.88
CA GLY A 489 32.77 -12.14 -16.65
C GLY A 489 33.12 -11.25 -15.45
N THR A 490 34.41 -10.99 -15.26
CA THR A 490 34.88 -10.06 -14.22
C THR A 490 35.61 -8.90 -14.87
N ILE A 491 35.16 -7.67 -14.61
CA ILE A 491 35.80 -6.43 -15.05
C ILE A 491 36.45 -5.78 -13.85
N ARG A 492 37.76 -5.54 -13.92
CA ARG A 492 38.44 -4.78 -12.88
C ARG A 492 38.18 -3.29 -13.07
N LEU A 493 37.53 -2.65 -12.10
CA LEU A 493 37.21 -1.22 -12.15
C LEU A 493 38.38 -0.38 -11.63
N TYR A 494 38.95 -0.80 -10.49
CA TYR A 494 40.04 -0.09 -9.83
C TYR A 494 41.16 -1.05 -9.45
N GLN A 495 42.40 -0.57 -9.52
CA GLN A 495 43.57 -1.21 -8.93
C GLN A 495 44.24 -0.21 -7.98
N CYS A 496 44.25 -0.52 -6.69
CA CYS A 496 44.70 0.39 -5.65
C CYS A 496 45.53 -0.33 -4.57
N THR A 497 46.25 0.42 -3.74
CA THR A 497 47.10 -0.19 -2.69
C THR A 497 46.30 -0.56 -1.44
N PHE A 498 45.18 0.13 -1.19
CA PHE A 498 44.34 -0.03 -0.02
C PHE A 498 42.87 0.26 -0.35
N ILE A 499 41.99 -0.57 0.19
CA ILE A 499 40.52 -0.41 0.17
C ILE A 499 40.10 -0.37 1.64
N ASN A 500 39.59 0.77 2.11
CA ASN A 500 38.95 0.82 3.43
C ASN A 500 37.59 0.08 3.41
N ASP A 501 37.12 -0.29 4.59
CA ASP A 501 35.84 -0.92 4.87
C ASP A 501 34.63 0.03 4.75
N GLU A 502 34.83 1.30 4.42
CA GLU A 502 33.80 2.34 4.33
C GLU A 502 33.24 2.55 2.91
N TYR A 503 33.44 1.59 2.00
CA TYR A 503 32.93 1.74 0.64
C TYR A 503 31.43 1.42 0.55
N ASP A 504 30.65 2.45 0.24
CA ASP A 504 29.19 2.41 0.17
C ASP A 504 28.71 2.00 -1.23
N LEU A 505 28.07 0.83 -1.33
CA LEU A 505 27.48 0.31 -2.56
C LEU A 505 26.35 1.19 -3.11
N MET A 506 25.68 1.97 -2.25
CA MET A 506 24.58 2.87 -2.65
C MET A 506 25.06 4.00 -3.55
N LYS A 507 26.37 4.22 -3.64
CA LYS A 507 26.97 5.23 -4.51
C LYS A 507 27.24 4.71 -5.92
N ILE A 508 26.99 3.43 -6.23
CA ILE A 508 27.20 2.87 -7.56
C ILE A 508 25.88 2.87 -8.35
N GLU A 509 25.89 3.51 -9.51
CA GLU A 509 24.81 3.47 -10.49
C GLU A 509 25.26 2.64 -11.71
N LEU A 510 24.47 1.64 -12.11
CA LEU A 510 24.71 0.84 -13.32
C LEU A 510 23.72 1.27 -14.40
N ILE A 511 24.21 1.69 -15.57
CA ILE A 511 23.35 2.12 -16.69
C ILE A 511 23.73 1.42 -17.99
N GLY A 512 22.76 1.20 -18.87
CA GLY A 512 23.00 0.75 -20.26
C GLY A 512 23.39 -0.73 -20.43
N PHE A 513 23.23 -1.58 -19.42
CA PHE A 513 23.45 -3.03 -19.57
C PHE A 513 22.23 -3.73 -20.21
N GLU A 514 22.46 -4.86 -20.88
CA GLU A 514 21.39 -5.76 -21.33
C GLU A 514 20.67 -6.40 -20.13
N SER A 515 19.36 -6.63 -20.27
CA SER A 515 18.57 -7.39 -19.30
C SER A 515 19.06 -8.83 -19.19
N GLY A 516 18.88 -9.47 -18.03
CA GLY A 516 19.29 -10.88 -17.84
C GLY A 516 20.65 -11.06 -17.16
N LEU A 517 21.27 -9.96 -16.71
CA LEU A 517 22.56 -9.96 -16.03
C LEU A 517 22.40 -9.67 -14.53
N TRP A 518 23.30 -10.26 -13.74
CA TRP A 518 23.46 -10.04 -12.31
C TRP A 518 24.85 -9.46 -12.04
N PHE A 519 24.93 -8.51 -11.12
CA PHE A 519 26.15 -7.77 -10.83
C PHE A 519 26.57 -7.93 -9.38
N GLU A 520 27.86 -8.16 -9.13
CA GLU A 520 28.46 -8.22 -7.80
C GLU A 520 29.73 -7.37 -7.80
N ILE A 521 29.85 -6.45 -6.82
CA ILE A 521 31.11 -5.74 -6.59
C ILE A 521 31.96 -6.59 -5.63
N ALA A 522 33.11 -7.03 -6.11
CA ALA A 522 34.05 -7.83 -5.35
C ALA A 522 35.25 -6.99 -4.92
N TYR A 523 35.44 -6.91 -3.60
CA TYR A 523 36.62 -6.27 -2.99
C TYR A 523 37.73 -7.31 -2.83
N ASN A 524 38.80 -7.14 -3.59
CA ASN A 524 39.99 -7.97 -3.53
C ASN A 524 41.15 -7.18 -2.91
N VAL A 525 42.18 -7.89 -2.44
CA VAL A 525 43.41 -7.22 -1.96
C VAL A 525 44.05 -6.48 -3.13
N GLY A 526 43.81 -5.16 -3.16
CA GLY A 526 44.34 -4.24 -4.15
C GLY A 526 43.52 -4.06 -5.43
N SER A 527 42.27 -4.53 -5.49
CA SER A 527 41.36 -4.21 -6.59
C SER A 527 39.88 -4.21 -6.20
N ILE A 528 39.10 -3.40 -6.93
CA ILE A 528 37.64 -3.48 -6.94
C ILE A 528 37.24 -4.00 -8.30
N ASP A 529 36.54 -5.13 -8.32
CA ASP A 529 36.13 -5.80 -9.55
C ASP A 529 34.59 -5.84 -9.63
N LEU A 530 34.02 -5.53 -10.80
CA LEU A 530 32.63 -5.78 -11.16
C LEU A 530 32.53 -7.18 -11.74
N LYS A 531 31.94 -8.10 -11.00
CA LYS A 531 31.55 -9.41 -11.52
C LYS A 531 30.17 -9.30 -12.16
N ILE A 532 30.05 -9.88 -13.34
CA ILE A 532 28.85 -9.93 -14.16
C ILE A 532 28.55 -11.41 -14.34
N THR A 533 27.39 -11.87 -13.89
CA THR A 533 26.91 -13.24 -14.09
C THR A 533 25.63 -13.22 -14.91
N SER A 534 25.38 -14.28 -15.69
CA SER A 534 24.07 -14.45 -16.31
C SER A 534 23.07 -14.89 -15.23
N LEU A 535 21.83 -14.41 -15.30
CA LEU A 535 20.75 -14.92 -14.43
C LEU A 535 20.47 -16.41 -14.67
N ASP A 536 20.91 -16.97 -15.80
CA ASP A 536 20.80 -18.40 -16.12
C ASP A 536 22.00 -19.22 -15.60
N ASP A 537 23.04 -18.58 -15.05
CA ASP A 537 24.22 -19.25 -14.51
C ASP A 537 24.05 -19.64 -13.03
N TYR A 538 23.48 -20.82 -12.82
CA TYR A 538 23.32 -21.41 -11.47
C TYR A 538 24.56 -22.16 -10.96
N SER A 539 25.73 -22.03 -11.62
CA SER A 539 26.91 -22.82 -11.28
C SER A 539 27.42 -22.60 -9.84
N GLY A 540 27.15 -21.43 -9.25
CA GLY A 540 27.48 -21.07 -7.87
C GLY A 540 26.50 -21.55 -6.80
N TYR A 541 25.32 -22.06 -7.17
CA TYR A 541 24.29 -22.49 -6.23
C TYR A 541 24.46 -23.95 -5.78
N TRP A 542 23.87 -24.29 -4.64
CA TRP A 542 23.93 -25.62 -4.05
C TRP A 542 23.53 -26.72 -5.05
N THR A 543 24.24 -27.85 -5.02
CA THR A 543 24.02 -29.01 -5.92
C THR A 543 22.56 -29.44 -6.04
N ARG A 544 21.75 -29.27 -4.99
CA ARG A 544 20.32 -29.58 -5.01
C ARG A 544 19.53 -28.66 -5.95
N VAL A 545 19.80 -27.36 -5.95
CA VAL A 545 19.19 -26.35 -6.84
C VAL A 545 19.63 -26.59 -8.27
N LYS A 546 20.94 -26.85 -8.45
CA LYS A 546 21.54 -27.17 -9.75
C LYS A 546 20.94 -28.40 -10.42
N ASN A 547 20.53 -29.39 -9.63
CA ASN A 547 19.94 -30.64 -10.15
C ASN A 547 18.42 -30.59 -10.33
N SER A 548 17.73 -29.61 -9.74
CA SER A 548 16.27 -29.46 -9.87
C SER A 548 15.85 -28.55 -11.02
N TYR A 549 16.76 -27.72 -11.54
CA TYR A 549 16.52 -26.87 -12.71
C TYR A 549 17.23 -27.46 -13.93
N VAL A 550 16.45 -28.05 -14.84
CA VAL A 550 16.94 -28.53 -16.14
C VAL A 550 16.03 -27.95 -17.22
N GLY A 551 16.34 -26.75 -17.68
CA GLY A 551 15.67 -26.09 -18.80
C GLY A 551 15.55 -24.59 -18.63
N ASP A 552 15.65 -23.87 -19.75
CA ASP A 552 15.32 -22.44 -19.83
C ASP A 552 13.88 -22.23 -19.36
N TYR A 553 13.61 -21.11 -18.70
CA TYR A 553 12.24 -20.68 -18.45
C TYR A 553 11.50 -20.70 -19.80
N PRO A 554 10.38 -21.44 -19.94
CA PRO A 554 9.61 -21.35 -21.17
C PRO A 554 9.10 -19.91 -21.26
N PHE A 555 9.75 -19.08 -22.09
CA PHE A 555 9.16 -17.84 -22.56
C PHE A 555 7.78 -18.21 -23.13
N GLN A 556 6.72 -17.80 -22.45
CA GLN A 556 5.37 -17.97 -22.96
C GLN A 556 5.27 -17.13 -24.24
N THR A 557 5.45 -17.80 -25.38
CA THR A 557 5.27 -17.22 -26.72
C THR A 557 3.80 -17.21 -27.15
N SER A 558 2.89 -17.60 -26.26
CA SER A 558 1.45 -17.65 -26.51
C SER A 558 0.78 -16.42 -25.90
N THR A 559 0.61 -15.38 -26.70
CA THR A 559 -0.26 -14.22 -26.41
C THR A 559 -1.74 -14.52 -26.61
N ASP A 560 -2.15 -15.78 -26.82
CA ASP A 560 -3.52 -16.10 -27.24
C ASP A 560 -4.56 -16.12 -26.10
N HIS A 561 -4.17 -15.90 -24.85
CA HIS A 561 -5.12 -15.65 -23.76
C HIS A 561 -4.53 -14.72 -22.72
N TYR A 562 -4.63 -13.42 -22.99
CA TYR A 562 -4.82 -12.39 -21.96
C TYR A 562 -5.86 -11.40 -22.45
#